data_AF-C4YY00-F1
#
_entry.id   AF-C4YY00-F1
#
_cell.length_a   1.000
_cell.length_b   1.000
_cell.length_c   1.000
_cell.angle_alpha   90.00
_cell.angle_beta   90.00
_cell.angle_gamma   90.00
#
_symmetry.space_group_name_H-M   'P 1'
#
loop_
_entity.id
_entity.type
_entity.pdbx_description
1 polymer ?
#
loop_
_entity_poly.entity_id
_entity_poly.type
_entity_poly.pdbx_seq_one_letter_code
_entity_poly.pdbx_strand_id
1 'polypeptide(L)'
;MDQCDGLSFVDSSSIEVCKRYRISMNKVFAGIAASSKTTKGWFYGLKLHLIINRAGGIVKASFSPGNKDDRKQLELIIKNLFGKVFGDRGYISQQLFLQLLEQGIFMVTRVKKNMKNLTT
;
A
#
# COMPACT_ATOMS: atom_id res chain seq x y z
N MET A 1 -10.43 -14.32 -4.79
CA MET A 1 -9.79 -13.06 -5.25
C MET A 1 -10.08 -12.94 -6.72
N ASP A 2 -10.41 -11.74 -7.16
CA ASP A 2 -10.71 -11.46 -8.56
C ASP A 2 -9.45 -11.38 -9.40
N GLN A 3 -9.64 -11.42 -10.72
CA GLN A 3 -8.55 -11.35 -11.68
C GLN A 3 -8.17 -9.90 -11.97
N CYS A 4 -6.89 -9.71 -12.32
CA CYS A 4 -6.39 -8.46 -12.88
C CYS A 4 -6.84 -8.34 -14.33
N ASP A 5 -7.46 -7.22 -14.69
CA ASP A 5 -7.94 -6.89 -16.04
C ASP A 5 -7.01 -5.89 -16.77
N GLY A 6 -5.78 -5.73 -16.28
CA GLY A 6 -4.81 -4.76 -16.78
C GLY A 6 -4.98 -3.34 -16.23
N LEU A 7 -6.00 -3.08 -15.42
CA LEU A 7 -6.26 -1.81 -14.76
C LEU A 7 -6.56 -2.03 -13.27
N SER A 8 -5.63 -1.67 -12.41
CA SER A 8 -5.79 -1.88 -10.97
C SER A 8 -5.55 -0.62 -10.16
N PHE A 9 -6.16 -0.54 -8.98
CA PHE A 9 -6.02 0.56 -8.04
C PHE A 9 -5.47 0.03 -6.73
N VAL A 10 -4.47 0.71 -6.17
CA VAL A 10 -3.85 0.36 -4.91
C VAL A 10 -4.02 1.46 -3.87
N ASP A 11 -4.42 1.07 -2.67
CA ASP A 11 -4.46 1.96 -1.51
C ASP A 11 -4.17 1.21 -0.22
N SER A 12 -3.72 1.94 0.80
CA SER A 12 -3.50 1.41 2.14
C SER A 12 -4.38 2.13 3.16
N SER A 13 -4.91 1.40 4.13
CA SER A 13 -5.74 1.96 5.19
C SER A 13 -5.33 1.45 6.56
N SER A 14 -5.26 2.34 7.54
CA SER A 14 -4.92 2.01 8.92
C SER A 14 -6.07 1.29 9.62
N ILE A 15 -5.75 0.21 10.32
CA ILE A 15 -6.66 -0.53 11.20
C ILE A 15 -6.13 -0.42 12.62
N GLU A 16 -6.79 0.37 13.45
CA GLU A 16 -6.50 0.47 14.88
C GLU A 16 -6.97 -0.82 15.59
N VAL A 17 -6.05 -1.52 16.26
CA VAL A 17 -6.37 -2.79 16.95
C VAL A 17 -6.69 -2.59 18.43
N CYS A 18 -6.22 -1.48 19.03
CA CYS A 18 -6.64 -1.04 20.36
C CYS A 18 -6.34 0.44 20.56
N LYS A 19 -7.01 1.05 21.56
CA LYS A 19 -6.72 2.41 21.99
C LYS A 19 -5.35 2.50 22.65
N ARG A 20 -4.71 3.68 22.54
CA ARG A 20 -3.33 3.93 23.01
C ARG A 20 -3.04 3.49 24.45
N TYR A 21 -3.97 3.73 25.37
CA TYR A 21 -3.82 3.36 26.78
C TYR A 21 -3.91 1.84 27.04
N ARG A 22 -4.30 1.04 26.04
CA ARG A 22 -4.36 -0.43 26.12
C ARG A 22 -3.22 -1.13 25.39
N ILE A 23 -2.26 -0.40 24.81
CA ILE A 23 -1.17 -1.01 24.02
C ILE A 23 -0.36 -1.98 24.89
N SER A 24 0.02 -1.58 26.10
CA SER A 24 0.79 -2.43 27.02
C SER A 24 0.05 -3.69 27.48
N MET A 25 -1.29 -3.68 27.40
CA MET A 25 -2.14 -4.82 27.76
C MET A 25 -2.54 -5.68 26.55
N ASN A 26 -2.28 -5.22 25.31
CA ASN A 26 -2.66 -5.95 24.11
C ASN A 26 -1.65 -7.07 23.83
N LYS A 27 -2.02 -8.29 24.25
CA LYS A 27 -1.22 -9.50 23.99
C LYS A 27 -1.51 -10.13 22.61
N VAL A 28 -2.69 -9.88 22.04
CA VAL A 28 -3.16 -10.55 20.81
C VAL A 28 -2.34 -10.11 19.59
N PHE A 29 -2.02 -8.83 19.48
CA PHE A 29 -1.26 -8.28 18.36
C PHE A 29 0.18 -7.92 18.73
N ALA A 30 0.68 -8.42 19.86
CA ALA A 30 2.06 -8.21 20.28
C ALA A 30 3.04 -8.76 19.22
N GLY A 31 4.00 -7.93 18.79
CA GLY A 31 4.95 -8.26 17.73
C GLY A 31 4.39 -8.20 16.29
N ILE A 32 3.07 -8.01 16.12
CA ILE A 32 2.40 -7.94 14.81
C ILE A 32 1.97 -6.50 14.50
N ALA A 33 1.32 -5.83 15.46
CA ALA A 33 0.91 -4.44 15.35
C ALA A 33 2.03 -3.48 15.77
N ALA A 34 2.03 -2.29 15.18
CA ALA A 34 2.98 -1.24 15.49
C ALA A 34 2.31 0.14 15.56
N SER A 35 2.92 1.04 16.33
CA SER A 35 2.49 2.43 16.43
C SER A 35 2.90 3.21 15.19
N SER A 36 1.96 3.98 14.64
CA SER A 36 2.21 4.83 13.47
C SER A 36 1.31 6.06 13.48
N LYS A 37 1.62 7.02 12.62
CA LYS A 37 0.90 8.30 12.52
C LYS A 37 0.26 8.41 11.14
N THR A 38 -1.04 8.68 11.12
CA THR A 38 -1.79 9.07 9.93
C THR A 38 -2.14 10.55 9.98
N THR A 39 -2.79 11.06 8.94
CA THR A 39 -3.41 12.39 8.96
C THR A 39 -4.47 12.53 10.06
N LYS A 40 -5.11 11.42 10.48
CA LYS A 40 -6.10 11.38 11.57
C LYS A 40 -5.47 11.30 12.96
N GLY A 41 -4.15 11.11 13.07
CA GLY A 41 -3.44 11.04 14.35
C GLY A 41 -2.65 9.74 14.55
N TRP A 42 -2.17 9.54 15.77
CA TRP A 42 -1.45 8.34 16.18
C TRP A 42 -2.40 7.16 16.39
N PHE A 43 -2.00 5.98 15.92
CA PHE A 43 -2.71 4.73 16.16
C PHE A 43 -1.72 3.60 16.46
N TYR A 44 -2.20 2.55 17.12
CA TYR A 44 -1.48 1.29 17.24
C TYR A 44 -2.27 0.21 16.50
N GLY A 45 -1.65 -0.44 15.53
CA GLY A 45 -2.34 -1.43 14.73
C GLY A 45 -1.62 -1.84 13.47
N LEU A 46 -2.42 -2.15 12.45
CA LEU A 46 -2.00 -2.68 11.17
C LEU A 46 -2.35 -1.69 10.05
N LYS A 47 -1.77 -1.92 8.88
CA LYS A 47 -2.27 -1.37 7.62
C LYS A 47 -2.79 -2.50 6.76
N LEU A 48 -3.98 -2.31 6.21
CA LEU A 48 -4.54 -3.14 5.14
C LEU A 48 -4.16 -2.51 3.81
N HIS A 49 -3.53 -3.29 2.94
CA HIS A 49 -3.16 -2.90 1.58
C HIS A 49 -4.06 -3.66 0.63
N LEU A 50 -4.77 -2.94 -0.23
CA LEU A 50 -5.70 -3.52 -1.20
C LEU A 50 -5.27 -3.17 -2.60
N ILE A 51 -5.37 -4.16 -3.50
CA ILE A 51 -5.35 -3.95 -4.94
C ILE A 51 -6.69 -4.42 -5.48
N ILE A 52 -7.42 -3.50 -6.11
CA ILE A 52 -8.72 -3.76 -6.73
C ILE A 52 -8.64 -3.60 -8.24
N ASN A 53 -9.46 -4.35 -8.97
CA ASN A 53 -9.63 -4.14 -10.42
C ASN A 53 -10.61 -3.00 -10.70
N ARG A 54 -10.81 -2.68 -11.97
CA ARG A 54 -11.72 -1.60 -12.39
C ARG A 54 -13.18 -1.80 -11.97
N ALA A 55 -13.63 -3.04 -11.80
CA ALA A 55 -14.98 -3.35 -11.34
C ALA A 55 -15.14 -3.25 -9.80
N GLY A 56 -14.07 -2.90 -9.07
CA GLY A 56 -14.05 -2.86 -7.61
C GLY A 56 -13.79 -4.22 -6.96
N GLY A 57 -13.53 -5.25 -7.76
CA GLY A 57 -13.18 -6.59 -7.31
C GLY A 57 -11.83 -6.65 -6.63
N ILE A 58 -11.72 -7.40 -5.53
CA ILE A 58 -10.47 -7.51 -4.75
C ILE A 58 -9.53 -8.50 -5.45
N VAL A 59 -8.49 -7.96 -6.10
CA VAL A 59 -7.44 -8.73 -6.77
C VAL A 59 -6.44 -9.25 -5.74
N LYS A 60 -5.97 -8.37 -4.84
CA LYS A 60 -5.06 -8.75 -3.76
C LYS A 60 -5.31 -7.96 -2.49
N ALA A 61 -4.98 -8.58 -1.37
CA ALA A 61 -5.04 -7.98 -0.04
C ALA A 61 -3.83 -8.44 0.77
N SER A 62 -3.28 -7.55 1.59
CA SER A 62 -2.29 -7.94 2.61
C SER A 62 -2.35 -7.04 3.82
N PHE A 63 -1.77 -7.53 4.91
CA PHE A 63 -1.60 -6.75 6.14
C PHE A 63 -0.12 -6.48 6.39
N SER A 64 0.17 -5.33 6.97
CA SER A 64 1.47 -5.02 7.54
C SER A 64 1.33 -4.38 8.93
N PRO A 65 2.39 -4.38 9.75
CA PRO A 65 2.44 -3.52 10.92
C PRO A 65 2.21 -2.05 10.53
N GLY A 66 1.62 -1.27 11.44
CA GLY A 66 1.22 0.12 11.19
C GLY A 66 2.36 1.04 10.74
N ASN A 67 3.60 0.77 11.15
CA ASN A 67 4.78 1.57 10.86
C ASN A 67 5.51 1.14 9.58
N LYS A 68 5.04 0.10 8.88
CA LYS A 68 5.68 -0.36 7.64
C LYS A 68 5.40 0.62 6.51
N ASP A 69 6.42 0.82 5.67
CA ASP A 69 6.34 1.62 4.44
C ASP A 69 5.49 0.89 3.39
N ASP A 70 4.51 1.61 2.83
CA ASP A 70 3.54 1.05 1.88
C ASP A 70 4.20 0.61 0.58
N ARG A 71 5.29 1.26 0.18
CA ARG A 71 6.07 0.92 -1.03
C ARG A 71 6.68 -0.48 -0.91
N LYS A 72 7.27 -0.77 0.24
CA LYS A 72 7.86 -2.10 0.53
C LYS A 72 6.79 -3.18 0.57
N GLN A 73 5.59 -2.85 1.04
CA GLN A 73 4.50 -3.81 1.04
C GLN A 73 3.96 -4.03 -0.38
N LEU A 74 3.90 -2.98 -1.20
CA LEU A 74 3.48 -3.07 -2.59
C LEU A 74 4.35 -4.03 -3.40
N GLU A 75 5.68 -3.92 -3.28
CA GLU A 75 6.65 -4.83 -3.93
C GLU A 75 6.36 -6.32 -3.65
N LEU A 76 5.88 -6.63 -2.44
CA LEU A 76 5.56 -7.99 -2.04
C LEU A 76 4.26 -8.50 -2.66
N ILE A 77 3.23 -7.66 -2.74
CA ILE A 77 1.90 -8.08 -3.17
C ILE A 77 1.71 -8.00 -4.68
N ILE A 78 2.39 -7.10 -5.37
CA ILE A 78 2.08 -6.77 -6.78
C ILE A 78 2.52 -7.82 -7.81
N LYS A 79 3.19 -8.90 -7.37
CA LYS A 79 3.63 -10.01 -8.23
C LYS A 79 2.48 -10.60 -9.05
N ASN A 80 2.73 -11.00 -10.30
CA ASN A 80 1.72 -11.59 -11.20
C ASN A 80 0.54 -10.66 -11.54
N LEU A 81 0.71 -9.34 -11.40
CA LEU A 81 -0.16 -8.36 -12.04
C LEU A 81 0.48 -7.88 -13.35
N PHE A 82 -0.31 -7.23 -14.19
CA PHE A 82 0.15 -6.66 -15.45
C PHE A 82 -0.63 -5.38 -15.76
N GLY A 83 -0.14 -4.57 -16.68
CA GLY A 83 -0.83 -3.37 -17.13
C GLY A 83 -0.59 -2.19 -16.21
N LYS A 84 -1.62 -1.37 -15.97
CA LYS A 84 -1.50 -0.10 -15.23
C LYS A 84 -2.00 -0.25 -13.80
N VAL A 85 -1.19 0.20 -12.84
CA VAL A 85 -1.58 0.25 -11.43
C VAL A 85 -1.62 1.71 -10.98
N PHE A 86 -2.77 2.16 -10.51
CA PHE A 86 -3.00 3.52 -10.04
C PHE A 86 -2.87 3.57 -8.52
N GLY A 87 -2.01 4.44 -8.02
CA GLY A 87 -1.82 4.64 -6.58
C GLY A 87 -1.68 6.10 -6.20
N ASP A 88 -1.70 6.33 -4.89
CA ASP A 88 -1.50 7.63 -4.30
C ASP A 88 -0.04 8.16 -4.44
N ARG A 89 0.21 9.35 -3.89
CA ARG A 89 1.55 9.95 -3.88
C ARG A 89 2.53 9.27 -2.93
N GLY A 90 2.03 8.52 -1.95
CA GLY A 90 2.83 7.72 -1.02
C GLY A 90 3.64 6.65 -1.74
N TYR A 91 3.13 6.12 -2.86
CA TYR A 91 3.82 5.10 -3.65
C TYR A 91 4.94 5.64 -4.58
N ILE A 92 5.20 6.94 -4.59
CA ILE A 92 6.26 7.52 -5.44
C ILE A 92 7.64 7.04 -4.99
N SER A 93 8.31 6.26 -5.85
CA SER A 93 9.71 5.87 -5.74
C SER A 93 10.24 5.50 -7.13
N GLN A 94 11.39 6.08 -7.52
CA GLN A 94 11.99 5.81 -8.83
C GLN A 94 12.43 4.34 -8.94
N GLN A 95 13.06 3.81 -7.90
CA GLN A 95 13.48 2.41 -7.84
C GLN A 95 12.29 1.46 -7.98
N LEU A 96 11.21 1.73 -7.24
CA LEU A 96 9.98 0.93 -7.31
C LEU A 96 9.37 0.98 -8.72
N PHE A 97 9.29 2.17 -9.32
CA PHE A 97 8.75 2.31 -10.67
C PHE A 97 9.52 1.46 -11.69
N LEU A 98 10.86 1.52 -11.68
CA LEU A 98 11.69 0.74 -12.59
C LEU A 98 11.51 -0.77 -12.38
N GLN A 99 11.49 -1.23 -11.13
CA GLN A 99 11.26 -2.64 -10.79
C GLN A 99 9.89 -3.15 -11.25
N LEU A 100 8.85 -2.31 -11.18
CA LEU A 100 7.52 -2.66 -11.65
C LEU A 100 7.45 -2.67 -13.17
N LEU A 101 8.13 -1.72 -13.82
CA LEU A 101 8.18 -1.63 -15.28
C LEU A 101 8.84 -2.87 -15.89
N GLU A 102 9.93 -3.36 -15.29
CA GLU A 102 10.57 -4.64 -15.66
C GLU A 102 9.63 -5.85 -15.54
N GLN A 103 8.64 -5.78 -14.65
CA GLN A 103 7.60 -6.80 -14.46
C GLN A 103 6.37 -6.59 -15.37
N GLY A 104 6.41 -5.64 -16.30
CA GLY A 104 5.27 -5.32 -17.18
C GLY A 104 4.15 -4.53 -16.49
N ILE A 105 4.45 -3.86 -15.38
CA ILE A 105 3.51 -3.05 -14.60
C ILE A 105 3.91 -1.58 -14.69
N PHE A 106 3.02 -0.77 -15.26
CA PHE A 106 3.18 0.67 -15.33
C PHE A 106 2.48 1.34 -14.14
N MET A 107 3.26 1.79 -13.16
CA MET A 107 2.73 2.46 -11.97
C MET A 107 2.39 3.93 -12.26
N VAL A 108 1.12 4.28 -12.13
CA VAL A 108 0.59 5.64 -12.30
C VAL A 108 0.34 6.27 -10.94
N THR A 109 0.97 7.41 -10.68
CA THR A 109 0.74 8.20 -9.47
C THR A 109 0.60 9.67 -9.83
N ARG A 110 -0.01 10.47 -8.94
CA ARG A 110 -0.07 11.92 -9.15
C ARG A 110 1.29 12.55 -8.89
N VAL A 111 1.87 13.25 -9.87
CA VAL A 111 3.18 13.91 -9.73
C VAL A 111 3.21 14.89 -8.53
N LYS A 112 4.34 14.95 -7.80
CA LYS A 112 4.60 15.98 -6.77
C LYS A 112 5.03 17.28 -7.45
N LYS A 113 4.67 18.43 -6.88
CA LYS A 113 4.92 19.77 -7.46
C LYS A 113 6.38 20.02 -7.89
N ASN A 114 7.35 19.40 -7.20
CA ASN A 114 8.79 19.62 -7.43
C ASN A 114 9.48 18.48 -8.20
N MET A 115 8.75 17.51 -8.75
CA MET A 115 9.35 16.43 -9.53
C MET A 115 9.48 16.83 -10.99
N LYS A 116 10.66 16.58 -11.58
CA LYS A 116 10.81 16.53 -13.03
C LYS A 116 10.09 15.27 -13.52
N ASN A 117 9.21 15.41 -14.50
CA ASN A 117 8.44 14.27 -15.03
C ASN A 117 9.41 13.19 -15.53
N LEU A 118 9.24 11.97 -15.01
CA LEU A 118 9.93 10.78 -15.53
C LEU A 118 9.13 10.11 -16.66
N THR A 119 8.11 10.80 -17.17
CA THR A 119 7.17 10.30 -18.17
C THR A 119 7.53 10.88 -19.54
N THR A 120 8.14 10.04 -20.37
CA THR A 120 7.97 10.07 -21.83
C THR A 120 7.00 8.95 -22.19
#